data_AF-A0A953SFR0-F1
#
_entry.id   AF-A0A953SFR0-F1
#
_cell.length_a   1.000
_cell.length_b   1.000
_cell.length_c   1.000
_cell.angle_alpha   90.00
_cell.angle_beta   90.00
_cell.angle_gamma   90.00
#
_symmetry.space_group_name_H-M   'P 1'
#
loop_
_entity.id
_entity.type
_entity.pdbx_description
1 polymer ?
#
loop_
_entity_poly.entity_id
_entity_poly.type
_entity_poly.pdbx_seq_one_letter_code
_entity_poly.pdbx_strand_id
1 'polypeptide(L)'
;MGGKSPVPILVGLWPLSSYKQALRLHNEVPGIVIPEALLKQLESAGASARDHGFALARRLLDWARGARNLGIAGAYLIPPFKRYDEILDLFT
;
A
#
# COMPACT_ATOMS: atom_id res chain seq x y z
N MET A 1 4.07 15.23 -26.03
CA MET A 1 4.99 15.12 -24.87
C MET A 1 4.20 15.50 -23.61
N GLY A 2 4.03 14.56 -22.67
CA GLY A 2 3.37 14.83 -21.40
C GLY A 2 4.39 15.31 -20.37
N GLY A 3 4.38 16.60 -20.06
CA GLY A 3 5.22 17.19 -19.00
C GLY A 3 4.72 16.82 -17.60
N LYS A 4 5.29 17.46 -16.57
CA LYS A 4 4.80 17.31 -15.18
C LYS A 4 3.32 17.70 -15.11
N SER A 5 2.53 16.92 -14.37
CA SER A 5 1.13 17.25 -14.10
C SER A 5 1.01 18.66 -13.49
N PRO A 6 0.08 19.51 -13.95
CA PRO A 6 -0.15 20.83 -13.37
C PRO A 6 -0.80 20.74 -11.98
N VAL A 7 -1.30 19.56 -11.59
CA VAL A 7 -1.88 19.27 -10.28
C VAL A 7 -1.01 18.25 -9.55
N PRO A 8 -0.75 18.40 -8.23
CA PRO A 8 0.01 17.42 -7.45
C PRO A 8 -0.61 16.02 -7.52
N ILE A 9 0.21 15.02 -7.83
CA ILE A 9 -0.22 13.62 -7.86
C ILE A 9 0.16 12.95 -6.53
N LEU A 10 -0.79 12.28 -5.90
CA LEU A 10 -0.57 11.48 -4.69
C LEU A 10 -0.71 10.00 -5.01
N VAL A 11 0.14 9.17 -4.40
CA VAL A 11 0.02 7.71 -4.48
C VAL A 11 -0.85 7.21 -3.34
N GLY A 12 -1.83 6.36 -3.66
CA GLY A 12 -2.64 5.68 -2.65
C GLY A 12 -1.90 4.50 -2.04
N LEU A 13 -1.85 4.46 -0.72
CA LEU A 13 -1.28 3.33 0.03
C LEU A 13 -2.35 2.71 0.92
N TRP A 14 -2.66 1.44 0.67
CA TRP A 14 -3.53 0.62 1.50
C TRP A 14 -2.68 -0.53 2.08
N PRO A 15 -2.28 -0.46 3.35
CA PRO A 15 -1.55 -1.55 4.00
C PRO A 15 -2.40 -2.83 4.07
N LEU A 16 -1.82 -3.96 3.68
CA LEU A 16 -2.52 -5.25 3.73
C LEU A 16 -2.37 -5.85 5.14
N SER A 17 -3.48 -6.14 5.80
CA SER A 17 -3.47 -6.68 7.17
C SER A 17 -3.59 -8.21 7.22
N SER A 18 -4.01 -8.85 6.12
CA SER A 18 -4.13 -10.31 6.04
C SER A 18 -4.19 -10.79 4.58
N TYR A 19 -3.87 -12.07 4.37
CA TYR A 19 -4.05 -12.74 3.08
C TYR A 19 -5.50 -12.68 2.59
N LYS A 20 -6.47 -12.97 3.47
CA LYS A 20 -7.90 -12.94 3.11
C LYS A 20 -8.34 -11.56 2.61
N GLN A 21 -7.88 -10.49 3.25
CA GLN A 21 -8.16 -9.13 2.79
C GLN A 21 -7.53 -8.87 1.41
N ALA A 22 -6.26 -9.22 1.24
CA ALA A 22 -5.55 -9.03 -0.01
C ALA A 22 -6.22 -9.80 -1.18
N LEU A 23 -6.51 -11.09 -0.98
CA LEU A 23 -7.17 -11.92 -1.98
C LEU A 23 -8.55 -11.38 -2.37
N ARG A 24 -9.31 -10.89 -1.38
CA ARG A 24 -10.60 -10.25 -1.62
C ARG A 24 -10.46 -8.98 -2.48
N LEU A 25 -9.51 -8.11 -2.13
CA LEU A 25 -9.25 -6.90 -2.92
C LEU A 25 -8.86 -7.25 -4.36
N HIS A 26 -8.03 -8.27 -4.55
CA HIS A 26 -7.59 -8.71 -5.87
C HIS A 26 -8.74 -9.28 -6.73
N ASN A 27 -9.65 -10.04 -6.12
CA ASN A 27 -10.70 -10.74 -6.85
C ASN A 27 -11.99 -9.93 -7.01
N GLU A 28 -12.32 -9.08 -6.04
CA GLU A 28 -13.63 -8.41 -5.96
C GLU A 28 -13.59 -6.93 -6.33
N VAL A 29 -12.41 -6.29 -6.37
CA VAL A 29 -12.30 -4.85 -6.66
C VAL A 29 -11.71 -4.64 -8.05
N PRO A 30 -12.51 -4.18 -9.04
CA PRO A 30 -12.01 -3.88 -10.38
C PRO A 30 -10.85 -2.88 -10.35
N GLY A 31 -9.78 -3.21 -11.07
CA GLY A 31 -8.58 -2.37 -11.15
C GLY A 31 -7.59 -2.55 -10.01
N ILE A 32 -7.85 -3.39 -9.00
CA ILE A 32 -6.85 -3.75 -7.98
C ILE A 32 -6.18 -5.08 -8.34
N VAL A 33 -4.88 -5.04 -8.57
CA VAL A 33 -4.05 -6.22 -8.80
C VAL A 33 -3.02 -6.31 -7.70
N ILE A 34 -3.03 -7.43 -6.97
CA ILE A 34 -2.00 -7.75 -5.97
C ILE A 34 -1.11 -8.83 -6.57
N PRO A 35 0.22 -8.61 -6.66
CA PRO A 35 1.12 -9.60 -7.24
C PRO A 35 1.02 -10.95 -6.54
N GLU A 36 1.03 -12.03 -7.31
CA GLU A 36 0.92 -13.40 -6.77
C GLU A 36 1.99 -13.72 -5.72
N ALA A 37 3.21 -13.23 -5.91
CA ALA A 37 4.29 -13.38 -4.95
C ALA A 37 3.95 -12.74 -3.59
N LEU A 38 3.29 -11.57 -3.58
CA LEU A 38 2.85 -10.91 -2.36
C LEU A 38 1.70 -11.66 -1.70
N LEU A 39 0.75 -12.18 -2.48
CA LEU A 39 -0.32 -13.04 -1.96
C LEU A 39 0.25 -14.28 -1.26
N LYS A 40 1.20 -14.98 -1.88
CA LYS A 40 1.90 -16.14 -1.30
C LYS A 40 2.67 -15.78 -0.02
N GLN A 41 3.32 -14.62 0.01
CA GLN A 41 4.02 -14.13 1.21
C GLN A 41 3.04 -13.88 2.37
N LEU A 42 1.90 -13.26 2.10
CA LEU A 42 0.88 -12.99 3.12
C LEU A 42 0.21 -14.28 3.61
N GLU A 43 -0.05 -15.24 2.71
CA GLU A 43 -0.59 -16.55 3.07
C GLU A 43 0.38 -17.31 3.98
N SER A 44 1.65 -17.39 3.56
CA SER A 44 2.71 -18.08 4.31
C SER A 44 3.00 -17.44 5.67
N ALA A 45 2.83 -16.12 5.79
CA ALA A 45 3.05 -15.38 7.02
C ALA A 45 1.98 -15.67 8.10
N GLY A 46 0.79 -16.15 7.72
CA GLY A 46 -0.28 -16.48 8.65
C GLY A 46 -0.60 -15.33 9.61
N ALA A 47 -0.39 -15.55 10.91
CA ALA A 47 -0.61 -14.55 11.96
C ALA A 47 0.27 -13.28 11.78
N SER A 48 1.45 -13.42 11.17
CA SER A 48 2.39 -12.32 10.91
C SER A 48 2.12 -11.58 9.59
N ALA A 49 1.04 -11.91 8.87
CA ALA A 49 0.71 -11.27 7.59
C ALA A 49 0.55 -9.75 7.71
N ARG A 50 0.01 -9.28 8.84
CA ARG A 50 -0.09 -7.85 9.15
C ARG A 50 1.28 -7.18 9.14
N ASP A 51 2.26 -7.75 9.85
CA ASP A 51 3.59 -7.16 9.96
C ASP A 51 4.28 -7.11 8.60
N HIS A 52 4.13 -8.16 7.78
CA HIS A 52 4.67 -8.19 6.42
C HIS A 52 4.03 -7.13 5.50
N GLY A 53 2.69 -7.01 5.54
CA GLY A 53 1.99 -6.01 4.75
C GLY A 53 2.33 -4.57 5.18
N PHE A 54 2.51 -4.33 6.49
CA PHE A 54 2.91 -3.03 7.01
C PHE A 54 4.38 -2.71 6.73
N ALA A 55 5.28 -3.69 6.80
CA ALA A 55 6.67 -3.53 6.39
C ALA A 55 6.80 -3.21 4.89
N LEU A 56 5.94 -3.78 4.04
CA LEU A 56 5.88 -3.38 2.62
C LEU A 56 5.31 -1.97 2.46
N ALA A 57 4.21 -1.64 3.15
CA ALA A 57 3.61 -0.31 3.09
C ALA A 57 4.59 0.79 3.52
N ARG A 58 5.42 0.54 4.54
CA ARG A 58 6.48 1.47 4.97
C ARG A 58 7.52 1.70 3.90
N ARG A 59 8.02 0.63 3.27
CA ARG A 59 8.94 0.72 2.13
C ARG A 59 8.35 1.51 0.96
N LEU A 60 7.06 1.32 0.67
CA LEU A 60 6.36 2.07 -0.38
C LEU A 60 6.15 3.54 0.00
N LEU A 61 5.90 3.84 1.27
CA LEU A 61 5.81 5.21 1.78
C LEU A 61 7.15 5.94 1.65
N ASP A 62 8.25 5.29 2.03
CA ASP A 62 9.60 5.85 1.89
C ASP A 62 9.97 6.08 0.42
N TRP A 63 9.62 5.14 -0.46
CA TRP A 63 9.75 5.34 -1.91
C TRP A 63 8.95 6.56 -2.38
N ALA A 64 7.68 6.70 -1.96
CA ALA A 64 6.83 7.80 -2.37
C ALA A 64 7.37 9.16 -1.90
N ARG A 65 8.00 9.22 -0.72
CA ARG A 65 8.70 10.43 -0.22
C ARG A 65 9.87 10.83 -1.12
N GLY A 66 10.62 9.86 -1.66
CA GLY A 66 11.73 10.09 -2.59
C GLY A 66 11.34 10.35 -4.05
N ALA A 67 10.11 10.02 -4.45
CA ALA A 67 9.67 10.00 -5.85
C ALA A 67 9.26 11.37 -6.44
N ARG A 68 9.75 12.49 -5.89
CA ARG A 68 9.43 13.85 -6.38
C ARG A 68 9.87 14.07 -7.83
N ASN A 69 10.97 13.46 -8.23
CA ASN A 69 11.47 13.48 -9.62
C ASN A 69 10.51 12.76 -10.60
N LEU A 70 9.75 11.78 -10.12
CA LEU A 70 8.69 11.08 -10.87
C LEU A 70 7.35 11.84 -10.88
N GLY A 71 7.30 13.05 -10.30
CA GLY A 71 6.09 13.87 -10.24
C GLY A 71 5.11 13.47 -9.13
N ILE A 72 5.49 12.54 -8.25
CA ILE A 72 4.70 12.17 -7.07
C ILE A 72 4.95 13.20 -5.97
N ALA A 73 3.89 13.85 -5.50
CA ALA A 73 3.97 14.88 -4.47
C ALA A 73 3.94 14.29 -3.05
N GLY A 74 3.41 13.08 -2.89
CA GLY A 74 3.31 12.38 -1.61
C GLY A 74 2.41 11.16 -1.68
N ALA A 75 1.94 10.70 -0.53
CA ALA A 75 1.03 9.57 -0.42
C ALA A 75 -0.25 9.95 0.35
N TYR A 76 -1.37 9.33 0.00
CA TYR A 76 -2.57 9.30 0.82
C TYR A 76 -2.75 7.89 1.39
N LEU A 77 -3.11 7.78 2.67
CA LEU A 77 -3.14 6.51 3.39
C LEU A 77 -4.59 6.03 3.56
N ILE A 78 -4.85 4.76 3.27
CA ILE A 78 -6.15 4.11 3.43
C ILE A 78 -6.09 3.18 4.66
N PRO A 79 -6.77 3.52 5.76
CA PRO A 79 -6.82 2.68 6.96
C PRO A 79 -7.64 1.41 6.71
N PRO A 80 -7.05 0.23 6.83
CA PRO A 80 -7.79 -1.03 6.76
C PRO A 80 -8.87 -1.07 7.85
N PHE A 81 -10.11 -1.41 7.49
CA PHE A 81 -11.22 -1.58 8.45
C PHE A 81 -11.44 -0.40 9.41
N LYS A 82 -11.14 0.84 8.98
CA LYS A 82 -11.25 2.05 9.81
C LYS A 82 -10.36 2.03 11.07
N ARG A 83 -9.28 1.25 11.07
CA ARG A 83 -8.29 1.22 12.16
C ARG A 83 -7.26 2.32 11.94
N TYR A 84 -7.64 3.55 12.30
CA TYR A 84 -6.82 4.74 12.06
C TYR A 84 -5.50 4.72 12.84
N ASP A 85 -5.52 4.24 14.08
CA ASP A 85 -4.33 4.22 14.93
C ASP A 85 -3.25 3.29 14.38
N GLU A 86 -3.63 2.16 13.77
CA GLU A 86 -2.68 1.22 13.16
C GLU A 86 -1.88 1.89 12.02
N ILE A 87 -2.44 2.88 11.33
CA ILE A 87 -1.71 3.59 10.26
C ILE A 87 -0.51 4.38 10.80
N LEU A 88 -0.53 4.78 12.07
CA LEU A 88 0.60 5.49 12.69
C LEU A 88 1.86 4.62 12.73
N ASP A 89 1.70 3.29 12.75
CA ASP A 89 2.82 2.34 12.67
C ASP A 89 3.61 2.50 11.37
N LEU A 90 3.10 3.13 10.33
CA LEU A 90 3.87 3.38 9.10
C LEU A 90 4.95 4.46 9.27
N PHE A 91 4.88 5.25 10.35
CA PHE A 91 5.78 6.38 10.59
C PHE A 91 6.86 6.10 11.63
N THR A 92 6.71 5.01 12.39
CA THR A 92 7.71 4.50 13.34
C THR A 92 8.79 3.69 12.62
#